data_AF-A0A413RQI6-F1
#
_entry.id   AF-A0A413RQI6-F1
#
_cell.length_a   1.000
_cell.length_b   1.000
_cell.length_c   1.000
_cell.angle_alpha   90.00
_cell.angle_beta   90.00
_cell.angle_gamma   90.00
#
_symmetry.space_group_name_H-M   'P 1'
#
loop_
_entity.id
_entity.type
_entity.pdbx_description
1 polymer ?
#
loop_
_entity_poly.entity_id
_entity_poly.type
_entity_poly.pdbx_seq_one_letter_code
_entity_poly.pdbx_strand_id
1 'polypeptide(L)'
;MFSEPHSTKQIEDCVGWSHEITPQVLADSTAGRLGCDGAVCESIEPLARAVRCPVLVVHGTDDRIRPIAFGERLAELTGGELVAIDGAGHGPPARDPVKVNHLIRDFVDRVAPPAPVRRTWTRAARRPPRALYLSSPIGLGHAQRDVAIAAALREQRPELQIDWLAQHPVTHVLAQHGERVHPASAWLRNESGHIEHEAGEHDLHAFQAIRRMDEILVNNFMVFADVVAEGDYDLVIGDEAWDVDYFLHENPELKRFSFAWMTDFVGWLPMPDGGSREAALTADYNAEMLTQRARFARVRDRSVFVGSPDDVVDVPFGPGLPSIRGWTEENYDFAGYVTGFDPAAASAGAAGVRASLDVAEDERLCVVTVGGSGVGEPLLRRVLSAVPAARSLAPDLRFVVVAGPRIDPSSLPAPDGATVLGYVPDLYQLSAACDVAVVQGGLTTCMELTALRKPFVYVPLQHHFEQNIHVRTRLERYGAGRHLPYADVLDADGLAEAVAIEVGTEVTYREVETDGAERAARLLAELV
;
A
#
# COMPACT_ATOMS: atom_id res chain seq x y z
N MET A 1 5.75 -4.24 29.12
CA MET A 1 6.68 -4.59 28.03
C MET A 1 6.87 -3.38 27.16
N PHE A 2 5.82 -2.90 26.49
CA PHE A 2 5.80 -1.64 25.77
C PHE A 2 5.18 -0.55 26.65
N SER A 3 5.93 0.51 26.90
CA SER A 3 5.48 1.70 27.63
C SER A 3 5.11 2.85 26.69
N GLU A 4 5.56 2.75 25.45
CA GLU A 4 5.34 3.68 24.35
C GLU A 4 3.85 3.69 23.97
N PRO A 5 3.28 4.87 23.66
CA PRO A 5 1.92 4.95 23.15
C PRO A 5 1.79 4.22 21.79
N HIS A 6 0.55 3.90 21.41
CA HIS A 6 0.22 3.26 20.13
C HIS A 6 0.87 1.89 19.89
N SER A 7 1.34 1.22 20.93
CA SER A 7 2.00 -0.10 20.85
C SER A 7 1.03 -1.28 20.71
N THR A 8 -0.18 -1.07 20.18
CA THR A 8 -1.23 -2.10 20.18
C THR A 8 -0.85 -3.32 19.35
N LYS A 9 -0.19 -3.14 18.20
CA LYS A 9 0.30 -4.23 17.35
C LYS A 9 1.35 -5.08 18.07
N GLN A 10 2.37 -4.45 18.66
CA GLN A 10 3.43 -5.19 19.36
C GLN A 10 2.90 -5.95 20.58
N ILE A 11 1.89 -5.41 21.26
CA ILE A 11 1.18 -6.11 22.34
C ILE A 11 0.43 -7.33 21.78
N GLU A 12 -0.29 -7.17 20.66
CA GLU A 12 -1.01 -8.27 20.01
C GLU A 12 -0.07 -9.40 19.60
N ASP A 13 1.09 -9.09 19.00
CA ASP A 13 2.08 -10.09 18.63
C ASP A 13 2.64 -10.82 19.84
N CYS A 14 3.02 -10.10 20.90
CA CYS A 14 3.55 -10.71 22.11
C CYS A 14 2.53 -11.63 22.79
N VAL A 15 1.25 -11.26 22.78
CA VAL A 15 0.15 -12.12 23.25
C VAL A 15 -0.01 -13.33 22.33
N GLY A 16 0.02 -13.14 21.01
CA GLY A 16 -0.02 -14.21 20.01
C GLY A 16 1.09 -15.25 20.23
N TRP A 17 2.34 -14.82 20.29
CA TRP A 17 3.49 -15.69 20.57
C TRP A 17 3.38 -16.38 21.93
N SER A 18 2.81 -15.71 22.94
CA SER A 18 2.56 -16.34 24.25
C SER A 18 1.53 -17.48 24.18
N HIS A 19 0.63 -17.46 23.19
CA HIS A 19 -0.32 -18.54 22.93
C HIS A 19 0.29 -19.72 22.15
N GLU A 20 1.49 -19.57 21.58
CA GLU A 20 2.21 -20.65 20.89
C GLU A 20 2.98 -21.57 21.85
N ILE A 21 3.01 -21.25 23.15
CA ILE A 21 3.58 -22.10 24.19
C ILE A 21 2.51 -22.62 25.15
N THR A 22 2.79 -23.74 25.82
CA THR A 22 1.85 -24.28 26.81
C THR A 22 1.83 -23.41 28.07
N PRO A 23 0.69 -23.36 28.80
CA PRO A 23 0.63 -22.66 30.08
C PRO A 23 1.68 -23.13 31.08
N GLN A 24 2.06 -24.42 31.04
CA GLN A 24 3.12 -24.96 31.90
C GLN A 24 4.49 -24.39 31.57
N VAL A 25 4.85 -24.25 30.29
CA VAL A 25 6.13 -23.63 29.89
C VAL A 25 6.21 -22.19 30.35
N LEU A 26 5.11 -21.43 30.27
CA LEU A 26 5.05 -20.06 30.76
C LEU A 26 5.21 -20.00 32.30
N ALA A 27 4.56 -20.91 33.02
CA ALA A 27 4.69 -21.06 34.47
C ALA A 27 6.13 -21.42 34.86
N ASP A 28 6.74 -22.43 34.22
CA ASP A 28 8.10 -22.88 34.46
C ASP A 28 9.13 -21.79 34.16
N SER A 29 8.94 -21.04 33.06
CA SER A 29 9.80 -19.89 32.71
C SER A 29 9.72 -18.79 33.76
N THR A 30 8.52 -18.55 34.30
CA THR A 30 8.30 -17.56 35.36
C THR A 30 8.87 -18.04 36.69
N ALA A 31 8.66 -19.31 37.06
CA ALA A 31 9.20 -19.93 38.26
C ALA A 31 10.72 -19.93 38.23
N GLY A 32 11.32 -20.33 37.10
CA GLY A 32 12.76 -20.27 36.85
C GLY A 32 13.32 -18.85 36.99
N ARG A 33 12.63 -17.84 36.44
CA ARG A 33 13.04 -16.43 36.55
C ARG A 33 12.96 -15.89 37.99
N LEU A 34 11.96 -16.32 38.76
CA LEU A 34 11.70 -15.85 40.13
C LEU A 34 12.41 -16.69 41.20
N GLY A 35 13.00 -17.83 40.83
CA GLY A 35 13.59 -18.78 41.77
C GLY A 35 12.55 -19.53 42.61
N CYS A 36 11.36 -19.77 42.04
CA CYS A 36 10.29 -20.56 42.67
C CYS A 36 10.47 -22.06 42.36
N ASP A 37 9.69 -22.92 43.05
CA ASP A 37 9.56 -24.35 42.73
C ASP A 37 10.89 -25.14 42.68
N GLY A 38 11.87 -24.72 43.49
CA GLY A 38 13.19 -25.35 43.57
C GLY A 38 14.17 -24.90 42.48
N ALA A 39 13.81 -23.94 41.63
CA ALA A 39 14.72 -23.32 40.68
C ALA A 39 15.78 -22.47 41.40
N VAL A 40 17.04 -22.60 40.99
CA VAL A 40 18.16 -21.82 41.50
C VAL A 40 18.55 -20.77 40.46
N CYS A 41 18.36 -19.49 40.79
CA CYS A 41 18.84 -18.39 39.98
C CYS A 41 20.34 -18.18 40.20
N GLU A 42 21.18 -18.76 39.33
CA GLU A 42 22.61 -18.48 39.33
C GLU A 42 22.91 -17.10 38.75
N SER A 43 23.99 -16.49 39.22
CA SER A 43 24.45 -15.20 38.70
C SER A 43 24.97 -15.36 37.27
N ILE A 44 24.52 -14.51 36.35
CA ILE A 44 25.07 -14.44 34.99
C ILE A 44 26.46 -13.80 34.93
N GLU A 45 26.93 -13.16 36.01
CA GLU A 45 28.17 -12.40 35.99
C GLU A 45 29.42 -13.20 35.61
N PRO A 46 29.64 -14.45 36.10
CA PRO A 46 30.79 -15.25 35.67
C PRO A 46 30.79 -15.53 34.17
N LEU A 47 29.60 -15.76 33.57
CA LEU A 47 29.45 -15.97 32.13
C LEU A 47 29.68 -14.68 31.35
N ALA A 48 29.12 -13.55 31.81
CA ALA A 48 29.34 -12.25 31.19
C ALA A 48 30.83 -11.88 31.17
N ARG A 49 31.56 -12.09 32.28
CA ARG A 49 33.02 -11.89 32.35
C ARG A 49 33.83 -12.85 31.48
N ALA A 50 33.23 -13.92 30.96
CA ALA A 50 33.91 -14.86 30.07
C ALA A 50 33.80 -14.46 28.59
N VAL A 51 32.93 -13.51 28.23
CA VAL A 51 32.79 -13.02 26.85
C VAL A 51 34.07 -12.28 26.44
N ARG A 52 34.56 -12.57 25.22
CA ARG A 52 35.81 -12.01 24.68
C ARG A 52 35.65 -11.33 23.32
N CYS A 53 34.51 -11.53 22.64
CA CYS A 53 34.18 -10.81 21.42
C CYS A 53 33.64 -9.41 21.75
N PRO A 54 33.63 -8.47 20.78
CA PRO A 54 32.95 -7.19 20.93
C PRO A 54 31.48 -7.40 21.31
N VAL A 55 30.95 -6.53 22.18
CA VAL A 55 29.57 -6.56 22.65
C VAL A 55 28.96 -5.18 22.52
N LEU A 56 27.75 -5.13 21.96
CA LEU A 56 26.85 -3.98 22.01
C LEU A 56 25.61 -4.40 22.83
N VAL A 57 25.31 -3.64 23.86
CA VAL A 57 24.08 -3.76 24.66
C VAL A 57 23.14 -2.63 24.25
N VAL A 58 21.91 -2.96 23.88
CA VAL A 58 20.85 -1.99 23.57
C VAL A 58 19.72 -2.18 24.58
N HIS A 59 19.31 -1.12 25.29
CA HIS A 59 18.33 -1.21 26.38
C HIS A 59 17.48 0.06 26.48
N GLY A 60 16.15 -0.06 26.55
CA GLY A 60 15.24 1.07 26.81
C GLY A 60 15.25 1.57 28.26
N THR A 61 15.21 2.89 28.47
CA THR A 61 15.29 3.46 29.83
C THR A 61 13.99 3.36 30.64
N ASP A 62 12.83 3.16 30.00
CA ASP A 62 11.53 2.87 30.64
C ASP A 62 11.16 1.38 30.54
N ASP A 63 12.16 0.48 30.53
CA ASP A 63 11.92 -0.95 30.59
C ASP A 63 11.29 -1.36 31.94
N ARG A 64 9.97 -1.58 31.90
CA ARG A 64 9.16 -2.01 33.05
C ARG A 64 9.28 -3.51 33.40
N ILE A 65 10.02 -4.28 32.62
CA ILE A 65 10.29 -5.71 32.87
C ILE A 65 11.68 -5.89 33.50
N ARG A 66 12.70 -5.19 32.99
CA ARG A 66 14.07 -5.19 33.50
C ARG A 66 14.64 -3.76 33.53
N PRO A 67 14.93 -3.20 34.72
CA PRO A 67 15.53 -1.87 34.82
C PRO A 67 16.85 -1.74 34.05
N ILE A 68 17.14 -0.54 33.56
CA ILE A 68 18.36 -0.20 32.79
C ILE A 68 19.67 -0.62 33.47
N ALA A 69 19.70 -0.68 34.80
CA ALA A 69 20.86 -1.14 35.58
C ALA A 69 21.35 -2.54 35.19
N PHE A 70 20.47 -3.41 34.65
CA PHE A 70 20.87 -4.70 34.10
C PHE A 70 21.70 -4.55 32.82
N GLY A 71 21.30 -3.67 31.91
CA GLY A 71 22.05 -3.36 30.68
C GLY A 71 23.40 -2.70 30.98
N GLU A 72 23.42 -1.74 31.91
CA GLU A 72 24.65 -1.11 32.41
C GLU A 72 25.62 -2.14 32.98
N ARG A 73 25.12 -3.03 33.84
CA ARG A 73 25.94 -4.08 34.45
C ARG A 73 26.46 -5.08 33.42
N LEU A 74 25.64 -5.45 32.43
CA LEU A 74 26.07 -6.36 31.36
C LEU A 74 27.17 -5.74 30.50
N ALA A 75 27.04 -4.46 30.13
CA ALA A 75 28.06 -3.73 29.40
C ALA A 75 29.37 -3.64 30.21
N GLU A 76 29.29 -3.30 31.50
CA GLU A 76 30.46 -3.24 32.40
C GLU A 76 31.19 -4.59 32.48
N LEU A 77 30.44 -5.69 32.69
CA LEU A 77 31.02 -7.02 32.88
C LEU A 77 31.65 -7.60 31.61
N THR A 78 31.10 -7.24 30.45
CA THR A 78 31.62 -7.67 29.14
C THR A 78 32.69 -6.72 28.59
N GLY A 79 32.84 -5.52 29.17
CA GLY A 79 33.62 -4.43 28.59
C GLY A 79 33.01 -3.88 27.29
N GLY A 80 31.71 -4.10 27.09
CA GLY A 80 30.96 -3.74 25.89
C GLY A 80 30.47 -2.30 25.88
N GLU A 81 29.94 -1.88 24.74
CA GLU A 81 29.26 -0.61 24.55
C GLU A 81 27.80 -0.73 25.01
N LEU A 82 27.27 0.30 25.69
CA LEU A 82 25.85 0.43 26.00
C LEU A 82 25.24 1.56 25.18
N VAL A 83 24.15 1.25 24.48
CA VAL A 83 23.24 2.25 23.88
C VAL A 83 21.92 2.19 24.64
N ALA A 84 21.69 3.21 25.46
CA ALA A 84 20.41 3.42 26.13
C ALA A 84 19.44 4.15 25.19
N ILE A 85 18.26 3.60 24.96
CA ILE A 85 17.19 4.24 24.17
C ILE A 85 16.25 4.94 25.14
N ASP A 86 16.33 6.27 25.16
CA ASP A 86 15.59 7.07 26.14
C ASP A 86 14.08 6.97 25.95
N GLY A 87 13.35 6.68 27.03
CA GLY A 87 11.89 6.52 27.03
C GLY A 87 11.38 5.18 26.47
N ALA A 88 12.23 4.37 25.85
CA ALA A 88 11.82 3.08 25.29
C ALA A 88 11.60 2.02 26.37
N GLY A 89 10.69 1.10 26.09
CA GLY A 89 10.33 -0.03 26.94
C GLY A 89 11.26 -1.23 26.79
N HIS A 90 10.73 -2.42 27.07
CA HIS A 90 11.48 -3.68 27.08
C HIS A 90 11.79 -4.22 25.67
N GLY A 91 10.98 -3.86 24.67
CA GLY A 91 11.09 -4.40 23.32
C GLY A 91 11.48 -3.38 22.24
N PRO A 92 12.63 -2.67 22.34
CA PRO A 92 13.07 -1.74 21.29
C PRO A 92 13.12 -2.35 19.88
N PRO A 93 13.50 -3.63 19.66
CA PRO A 93 13.47 -4.20 18.31
C PRO A 93 12.08 -4.21 17.66
N ALA A 94 11.01 -4.19 18.45
CA ALA A 94 9.64 -4.18 17.94
C ALA A 94 9.03 -2.76 17.84
N ARG A 95 9.44 -1.81 18.70
CA ARG A 95 8.93 -0.42 18.67
C ARG A 95 9.81 0.55 17.89
N ASP A 96 11.12 0.37 17.94
CA ASP A 96 12.13 1.19 17.26
C ASP A 96 12.96 0.36 16.26
N PRO A 97 12.33 -0.44 15.37
CA PRO A 97 13.05 -1.42 14.54
C PRO A 97 14.10 -0.77 13.64
N VAL A 98 13.81 0.42 13.09
CA VAL A 98 14.74 1.18 12.25
C VAL A 98 16.01 1.55 13.03
N LYS A 99 15.84 2.11 14.24
CA LYS A 99 16.97 2.49 15.08
C LYS A 99 17.80 1.28 15.46
N VAL A 100 17.17 0.18 15.86
CA VAL A 100 17.84 -1.05 16.24
C VAL A 100 18.58 -1.67 15.04
N ASN A 101 17.98 -1.69 13.85
CA ASN A 101 18.62 -2.19 12.64
C ASN A 101 19.87 -1.38 12.25
N HIS A 102 19.83 -0.06 12.39
CA HIS A 102 21.03 0.78 12.19
C HIS A 102 22.10 0.51 13.25
N LEU A 103 21.74 0.34 14.52
CA LEU A 103 22.70 -0.02 15.57
C LEU A 103 23.39 -1.36 15.30
N ILE A 104 22.62 -2.36 14.83
CA ILE A 104 23.16 -3.67 14.44
C ILE A 104 24.12 -3.50 13.26
N ARG A 105 23.72 -2.78 12.20
CA ARG A 105 24.57 -2.53 11.02
C ARG A 105 25.87 -1.83 11.41
N ASP A 106 25.78 -0.72 12.14
CA ASP A 106 26.94 0.07 12.56
C ASP A 106 27.89 -0.77 13.41
N PHE A 107 27.36 -1.64 14.26
CA PHE A 107 28.17 -2.57 15.05
C PHE A 107 28.88 -3.59 14.17
N VAL A 108 28.16 -4.21 13.23
CA VAL A 108 28.74 -5.16 12.26
C VAL A 108 29.83 -4.50 11.42
N ASP A 109 29.60 -3.29 10.91
CA ASP A 109 30.59 -2.54 10.11
C ASP A 109 31.84 -2.16 10.92
N ARG A 110 31.72 -1.94 12.24
CA ARG A 110 32.88 -1.71 13.11
C ARG A 110 33.71 -2.97 13.34
N VAL A 111 33.07 -4.12 13.53
CA VAL A 111 33.75 -5.38 13.88
C VAL A 111 34.19 -6.19 12.65
N ALA A 112 33.51 -6.03 11.53
CA ALA A 112 33.77 -6.65 10.24
C ALA A 112 33.66 -5.61 9.12
N PRO A 113 34.65 -4.70 8.99
CA PRO A 113 34.58 -3.60 8.05
C PRO A 113 34.36 -4.06 6.61
N PRO A 114 33.46 -3.39 5.85
CA PRO A 114 33.25 -3.71 4.45
C PRO A 114 34.52 -3.47 3.61
N ALA A 115 34.61 -4.18 2.49
CA ALA A 115 35.73 -4.01 1.57
C ALA A 115 35.83 -2.54 1.09
N PRO A 116 37.04 -1.97 0.95
CA PRO A 116 37.19 -0.61 0.47
C PRO A 116 36.58 -0.43 -0.92
N VAL A 117 35.58 0.45 -1.04
CA VAL A 117 34.96 0.79 -2.33
C VAL A 117 35.52 2.13 -2.80
N ARG A 118 36.02 2.19 -4.05
CA ARG A 118 36.37 3.47 -4.69
C ARG A 118 35.08 4.16 -5.13
N ARG A 119 34.81 5.34 -4.57
CA ARG A 119 33.65 6.17 -4.93
C ARG A 119 34.12 7.48 -5.59
N THR A 120 33.37 7.94 -6.58
CA THR A 120 33.58 9.28 -7.16
C THR A 120 32.47 10.19 -6.64
N TRP A 121 32.85 11.21 -5.88
CA TRP A 121 31.90 12.23 -5.44
C TRP A 121 31.71 13.28 -6.53
N THR A 122 30.46 13.48 -6.94
CA THR A 122 30.10 14.54 -7.90
C THR A 122 29.42 15.67 -7.14
N ARG A 123 29.90 16.90 -7.34
CA ARG A 123 29.26 18.10 -6.76
C ARG A 123 27.80 18.16 -7.21
N ALA A 124 26.88 18.41 -6.29
CA ALA A 124 25.45 18.53 -6.59
C ALA A 124 25.18 19.48 -7.78
N ALA A 125 25.78 20.68 -7.79
CA ALA A 125 25.67 21.66 -8.88
C ALA A 125 26.23 21.22 -10.24
N ARG A 126 26.84 20.04 -10.36
CA ARG A 126 27.40 19.49 -11.61
C ARG A 126 26.75 18.18 -12.04
N ARG A 127 25.77 17.66 -11.29
CA ARG A 127 24.95 16.52 -11.70
C ARG A 127 23.54 16.98 -12.05
N PRO A 128 22.82 16.25 -12.93
CA PRO A 128 21.39 16.46 -13.08
C PRO A 128 20.66 16.19 -11.74
N PRO A 129 19.51 16.84 -11.51
CA PRO A 129 18.67 16.52 -10.37
C PRO A 129 18.12 15.10 -10.52
N ARG A 130 17.90 14.44 -9.38
CA ARG A 130 17.43 13.05 -9.30
C ARG A 130 16.22 12.93 -8.41
N ALA A 131 15.20 12.26 -8.91
CA ALA A 131 14.05 11.84 -8.13
C ALA A 131 14.03 10.31 -7.95
N LEU A 132 13.66 9.85 -6.77
CA LEU A 132 13.28 8.46 -6.51
C LEU A 132 11.76 8.38 -6.41
N TYR A 133 11.12 7.65 -7.31
CA TYR A 133 9.68 7.44 -7.30
C TYR A 133 9.36 6.08 -6.68
N LEU A 134 8.54 6.08 -5.64
CA LEU A 134 8.00 4.90 -4.96
C LEU A 134 6.54 4.77 -5.39
N SER A 135 6.22 3.71 -6.14
CA SER A 135 4.87 3.48 -6.66
C SER A 135 4.21 2.36 -5.87
N SER A 136 2.96 2.58 -5.45
CA SER A 136 2.21 1.63 -4.64
C SER A 136 2.08 0.28 -5.35
N PRO A 137 2.44 -0.83 -4.70
CA PRO A 137 2.25 -2.16 -5.27
C PRO A 137 0.81 -2.66 -5.10
N ILE A 138 -0.01 -1.98 -4.28
CA ILE A 138 -1.38 -2.39 -3.94
C ILE A 138 -2.36 -1.84 -5.00
N GLY A 139 -2.21 -2.33 -6.22
CA GLY A 139 -3.08 -1.97 -7.36
C GLY A 139 -2.28 -1.42 -8.54
N LEU A 140 -2.42 -2.05 -9.71
CA LEU A 140 -1.69 -1.63 -10.92
C LEU A 140 -2.10 -0.26 -11.46
N GLY A 141 -3.27 0.25 -11.05
CA GLY A 141 -3.72 1.58 -11.44
C GLY A 141 -2.79 2.70 -10.97
N HIS A 142 -2.14 2.52 -9.82
CA HIS A 142 -1.13 3.46 -9.30
C HIS A 142 0.02 3.64 -10.29
N ALA A 143 0.54 2.54 -10.85
CA ALA A 143 1.66 2.58 -11.79
C ALA A 143 1.34 3.42 -13.05
N GLN A 144 0.14 3.27 -13.61
CA GLN A 144 -0.29 4.01 -14.80
C GLN A 144 -0.39 5.52 -14.50
N ARG A 145 -1.03 5.86 -13.38
CA ARG A 145 -1.12 7.23 -12.86
C ARG A 145 0.27 7.83 -12.66
N ASP A 146 1.15 7.11 -11.97
CA ASP A 146 2.48 7.58 -11.61
C ASP A 146 3.36 7.83 -12.84
N VAL A 147 3.28 6.95 -13.85
CA VAL A 147 3.96 7.15 -15.12
C VAL A 147 3.50 8.43 -15.82
N ALA A 148 2.19 8.74 -15.78
CA ALA A 148 1.67 9.97 -16.35
C ALA A 148 2.15 11.23 -15.59
N ILE A 149 2.19 11.17 -14.26
CA ILE A 149 2.76 12.25 -13.43
C ILE A 149 4.25 12.43 -13.73
N ALA A 150 5.01 11.34 -13.82
CA ALA A 150 6.43 11.35 -14.14
C ALA A 150 6.71 11.92 -15.53
N ALA A 151 5.87 11.60 -16.52
CA ALA A 151 5.94 12.18 -17.86
C ALA A 151 5.71 13.70 -17.84
N ALA A 152 4.62 14.16 -17.20
CA ALA A 152 4.33 15.59 -17.04
C ALA A 152 5.41 16.33 -16.23
N LEU A 153 6.04 15.66 -15.26
CA LEU A 153 7.15 16.23 -14.50
C LEU A 153 8.41 16.41 -15.36
N ARG A 154 8.73 15.46 -16.23
CA ARG A 154 9.85 15.58 -17.18
C ARG A 154 9.63 16.67 -18.22
N GLU A 155 8.39 16.95 -18.61
CA GLU A 155 8.09 18.08 -19.49
C GLU A 155 8.44 19.42 -18.82
N GLN A 156 8.21 19.53 -17.51
CA GLN A 156 8.53 20.73 -16.73
C GLN A 156 10.02 20.79 -16.32
N ARG A 157 10.65 19.64 -16.09
CA ARG A 157 12.07 19.50 -15.68
C ARG A 157 12.79 18.48 -16.58
N PRO A 158 13.15 18.85 -17.82
CA PRO A 158 13.74 17.92 -18.79
C PRO A 158 15.08 17.29 -18.36
N GLU A 159 15.79 17.95 -17.44
CA GLU A 159 17.05 17.47 -16.87
C GLU A 159 16.87 16.45 -15.74
N LEU A 160 15.64 16.26 -15.22
CA LEU A 160 15.36 15.39 -14.10
C LEU A 160 15.51 13.91 -14.48
N GLN A 161 16.34 13.21 -13.72
CA GLN A 161 16.44 11.75 -13.79
C GLN A 161 15.50 11.14 -12.74
N ILE A 162 14.66 10.21 -13.17
CA ILE A 162 13.74 9.50 -12.28
C ILE A 162 14.16 8.02 -12.24
N ASP A 163 14.44 7.53 -11.04
CA ASP A 163 14.62 6.12 -10.74
C ASP A 163 13.41 5.61 -9.96
N TRP A 164 12.99 4.37 -10.21
CA TRP A 164 11.81 3.78 -9.58
C TRP A 164 12.17 2.69 -8.58
N LEU A 165 11.71 2.81 -7.35
CA LEU A 165 11.79 1.74 -6.35
C LEU A 165 10.38 1.17 -6.16
N ALA A 166 10.13 0.01 -6.75
CA ALA A 166 8.79 -0.56 -6.87
C ALA A 166 8.83 -2.09 -6.82
N GLN A 167 7.71 -2.72 -6.47
CA GLN A 167 7.61 -4.17 -6.34
C GLN A 167 6.93 -4.78 -7.57
N HIS A 168 7.10 -6.07 -7.83
CA HIS A 168 6.29 -6.76 -8.83
C HIS A 168 4.82 -6.85 -8.35
N PRO A 169 3.79 -6.61 -9.19
CA PRO A 169 3.82 -6.47 -10.64
C PRO A 169 4.06 -5.05 -11.21
N VAL A 170 4.16 -4.01 -10.38
CA VAL A 170 4.41 -2.63 -10.86
C VAL A 170 5.70 -2.51 -11.67
N THR A 171 6.76 -3.22 -11.29
CA THR A 171 8.01 -3.26 -12.07
C THR A 171 7.84 -3.72 -13.51
N HIS A 172 6.83 -4.56 -13.80
CA HIS A 172 6.50 -4.96 -15.17
C HIS A 172 5.89 -3.82 -15.97
N VAL A 173 4.94 -3.08 -15.39
CA VAL A 173 4.33 -1.89 -16.00
C VAL A 173 5.39 -0.83 -16.30
N LEU A 174 6.23 -0.53 -15.32
CA LEU A 174 7.33 0.43 -15.47
C LEU A 174 8.27 0.04 -16.63
N ALA A 175 8.63 -1.25 -16.72
CA ALA A 175 9.47 -1.73 -17.82
C ALA A 175 8.81 -1.57 -19.21
N GLN A 176 7.48 -1.72 -19.31
CA GLN A 176 6.74 -1.51 -20.56
C GLN A 176 6.75 -0.04 -21.00
N HIS A 177 6.75 0.89 -20.05
CA HIS A 177 6.92 2.32 -20.32
C HIS A 177 8.39 2.76 -20.47
N GLY A 178 9.34 1.82 -20.46
CA GLY A 178 10.76 2.12 -20.61
C GLY A 178 11.38 2.83 -19.40
N GLU A 179 10.73 2.74 -18.24
CA GLU A 179 11.17 3.38 -17.01
C GLU A 179 12.35 2.66 -16.36
N ARG A 180 13.21 3.43 -15.67
CA ARG A 180 14.39 2.90 -14.99
C ARG A 180 14.04 2.38 -13.59
N VAL A 181 13.75 1.08 -13.49
CA VAL A 181 13.60 0.41 -12.19
C VAL A 181 14.96 0.29 -11.50
N HIS A 182 15.05 0.80 -10.28
CA HIS A 182 16.25 0.71 -9.44
C HIS A 182 16.52 -0.75 -9.06
N PRO A 183 17.78 -1.24 -9.13
CA PRO A 183 18.09 -2.65 -8.81
C PRO A 183 17.71 -3.06 -7.38
N ALA A 184 17.65 -2.10 -6.45
CA ALA A 184 17.23 -2.36 -5.07
C ALA A 184 15.79 -2.86 -4.94
N SER A 185 14.94 -2.65 -5.96
CA SER A 185 13.59 -3.21 -6.05
C SER A 185 13.54 -4.73 -5.87
N ALA A 186 14.63 -5.44 -6.20
CA ALA A 186 14.73 -6.89 -6.01
C ALA A 186 14.82 -7.31 -4.52
N TRP A 187 15.12 -6.37 -3.61
CA TRP A 187 15.24 -6.63 -2.17
C TRP A 187 13.98 -6.23 -1.38
N LEU A 188 13.03 -5.55 -2.03
CA LEU A 188 11.74 -5.26 -1.43
C LEU A 188 10.96 -6.55 -1.19
N ARG A 189 10.26 -6.61 -0.06
CA ARG A 189 9.27 -7.64 0.26
C ARG A 189 7.93 -7.23 -0.33
N ASN A 190 7.21 -8.23 -0.85
CA ASN A 190 6.05 -8.01 -1.69
C ASN A 190 4.77 -7.77 -0.87
N GLU A 191 4.31 -6.54 -0.81
CA GLU A 191 3.09 -6.12 -0.09
C GLU A 191 1.82 -6.69 -0.73
N SER A 192 1.72 -6.69 -2.05
CA SER A 192 0.57 -7.30 -2.76
C SER A 192 0.46 -8.79 -2.46
N GLY A 193 1.59 -9.48 -2.30
CA GLY A 193 1.67 -10.89 -1.92
C GLY A 193 1.17 -11.15 -0.51
N HIS A 194 1.46 -10.24 0.42
CA HIS A 194 0.88 -10.27 1.77
C HIS A 194 -0.62 -10.05 1.75
N ILE A 195 -1.11 -9.04 1.02
CA ILE A 195 -2.55 -8.79 0.88
C ILE A 195 -3.29 -10.02 0.33
N GLU A 196 -2.72 -10.71 -0.65
CA GLU A 196 -3.29 -11.95 -1.17
C GLU A 196 -3.25 -13.11 -0.19
N HIS A 197 -2.18 -13.22 0.60
CA HIS A 197 -2.08 -14.23 1.65
C HIS A 197 -3.14 -14.04 2.74
N GLU A 198 -3.42 -12.79 3.08
CA GLU A 198 -4.38 -12.39 4.11
C GLU A 198 -5.84 -12.45 3.65
N ALA A 199 -6.09 -12.53 2.34
CA ALA A 199 -7.42 -12.49 1.78
C ALA A 199 -8.15 -13.85 1.86
N GLY A 200 -9.47 -13.78 2.08
CA GLY A 200 -10.41 -14.87 1.92
C GLY A 200 -11.07 -14.89 0.54
N GLU A 201 -12.18 -15.64 0.41
CA GLU A 201 -12.97 -15.67 -0.84
C GLU A 201 -13.64 -14.30 -1.07
N HIS A 202 -13.00 -13.46 -1.90
CA HIS A 202 -13.47 -12.09 -2.18
C HIS A 202 -13.69 -11.26 -0.90
N ASP A 203 -12.84 -11.50 0.09
CA ASP A 203 -12.92 -10.91 1.42
C ASP A 203 -11.51 -10.49 1.86
N LEU A 204 -11.38 -9.30 2.41
CA LEU A 204 -10.13 -8.80 2.96
C LEU A 204 -10.43 -7.84 4.10
N HIS A 205 -10.11 -8.24 5.33
CA HIS A 205 -10.07 -7.35 6.49
C HIS A 205 -8.89 -6.36 6.37
N ALA A 206 -9.01 -5.38 5.47
CA ALA A 206 -7.90 -4.59 4.94
C ALA A 206 -7.11 -3.86 6.03
N PHE A 207 -7.78 -3.28 7.03
CA PHE A 207 -7.11 -2.61 8.14
C PHE A 207 -6.23 -3.58 8.96
N GLN A 208 -6.71 -4.80 9.21
CA GLN A 208 -5.94 -5.81 9.94
C GLN A 208 -4.79 -6.37 9.11
N ALA A 209 -5.02 -6.59 7.81
CA ALA A 209 -3.98 -7.04 6.88
C ALA A 209 -2.81 -6.05 6.86
N ILE A 210 -3.10 -4.74 6.82
CA ILE A 210 -2.07 -3.68 6.84
C ILE A 210 -1.36 -3.63 8.19
N ARG A 211 -2.09 -3.74 9.31
CA ARG A 211 -1.46 -3.84 10.64
C ARG A 211 -0.47 -5.01 10.71
N ARG A 212 -0.82 -6.16 10.13
CA ARG A 212 0.03 -7.38 10.10
C ARG A 212 1.13 -7.36 9.04
N MET A 213 1.24 -6.29 8.26
CA MET A 213 2.29 -6.11 7.26
C MET A 213 3.57 -5.46 7.84
N ASP A 214 3.65 -5.29 9.17
CA ASP A 214 4.67 -4.51 9.85
C ASP A 214 6.11 -4.96 9.54
N GLU A 215 6.40 -6.26 9.50
CA GLU A 215 7.74 -6.76 9.14
C GLU A 215 8.13 -6.44 7.68
N ILE A 216 7.16 -6.44 6.77
CA ILE A 216 7.35 -6.08 5.36
C ILE A 216 7.64 -4.60 5.25
N LEU A 217 6.86 -3.75 5.94
CA LEU A 217 7.06 -2.31 5.96
C LEU A 217 8.43 -1.94 6.54
N VAL A 218 8.87 -2.61 7.63
CA VAL A 218 10.21 -2.41 8.19
C VAL A 218 11.30 -2.79 7.18
N ASN A 219 11.19 -3.96 6.52
CA ASN A 219 12.16 -4.38 5.52
C ASN A 219 12.25 -3.36 4.37
N ASN A 220 11.10 -2.97 3.83
CA ASN A 220 11.02 -2.08 2.67
C ASN A 220 11.58 -0.68 3.00
N PHE A 221 11.30 -0.18 4.21
CA PHE A 221 11.94 1.03 4.70
C PHE A 221 13.46 0.91 4.79
N MET A 222 14.00 -0.20 5.28
CA MET A 222 15.46 -0.38 5.36
C MET A 222 16.11 -0.44 3.98
N VAL A 223 15.45 -1.05 2.99
CA VAL A 223 15.90 -1.02 1.58
C VAL A 223 15.89 0.42 1.05
N PHE A 224 14.79 1.15 1.29
CA PHE A 224 14.69 2.56 0.93
C PHE A 224 15.79 3.41 1.57
N ALA A 225 16.02 3.25 2.88
CA ALA A 225 17.03 3.98 3.64
C ALA A 225 18.44 3.80 3.05
N ASP A 226 18.79 2.59 2.63
CA ASP A 226 20.06 2.32 1.94
C ASP A 226 20.12 3.02 0.57
N VAL A 227 19.03 2.97 -0.21
CA VAL A 227 18.95 3.59 -1.54
C VAL A 227 19.14 5.11 -1.45
N VAL A 228 18.48 5.79 -0.51
CA VAL A 228 18.59 7.25 -0.37
C VAL A 228 19.89 7.70 0.30
N ALA A 229 20.48 6.86 1.16
CA ALA A 229 21.78 7.14 1.74
C ALA A 229 22.92 7.11 0.71
N GLU A 230 22.80 6.29 -0.34
CA GLU A 230 23.82 6.16 -1.40
C GLU A 230 23.50 6.91 -2.70
N GLY A 231 22.21 7.20 -2.94
CA GLY A 231 21.71 7.66 -4.24
C GLY A 231 21.76 9.16 -4.50
N ASP A 232 22.10 10.00 -3.52
CA ASP A 232 22.08 11.47 -3.65
C ASP A 232 20.78 12.01 -4.32
N TYR A 233 19.60 11.51 -3.92
CA TYR A 233 18.33 11.98 -4.48
C TYR A 233 17.96 13.36 -3.94
N ASP A 234 17.50 14.25 -4.82
CA ASP A 234 17.02 15.59 -4.46
C ASP A 234 15.55 15.55 -4.04
N LEU A 235 14.76 14.68 -4.69
CA LEU A 235 13.34 14.45 -4.42
C LEU A 235 13.05 12.96 -4.25
N VAL A 236 12.21 12.63 -3.27
CA VAL A 236 11.53 11.34 -3.16
C VAL A 236 10.03 11.59 -3.33
N ILE A 237 9.40 10.85 -4.24
CA ILE A 237 7.95 10.89 -4.49
C ILE A 237 7.41 9.54 -4.00
N GLY A 238 6.59 9.55 -2.97
CA GLY A 238 5.94 8.35 -2.46
C GLY A 238 4.45 8.35 -2.77
N ASP A 239 4.02 7.50 -3.70
CA ASP A 239 2.62 7.17 -3.88
C ASP A 239 2.25 6.03 -2.96
N GLU A 240 1.52 6.36 -1.88
CA GLU A 240 1.13 5.42 -0.83
C GLU A 240 2.31 4.58 -0.27
N ALA A 241 3.50 5.19 -0.20
CA ALA A 241 4.69 4.59 0.39
C ALA A 241 4.61 4.59 1.94
N TRP A 242 3.60 3.92 2.49
CA TRP A 242 3.21 3.97 3.90
C TRP A 242 4.35 3.60 4.85
N ASP A 243 5.23 2.68 4.44
CA ASP A 243 6.47 2.35 5.13
C ASP A 243 7.39 3.58 5.26
N VAL A 244 7.69 4.24 4.15
CA VAL A 244 8.55 5.44 4.10
C VAL A 244 7.96 6.58 4.89
N ASP A 245 6.67 6.83 4.75
CA ASP A 245 6.02 7.91 5.49
C ASP A 245 6.02 7.66 7.00
N TYR A 246 5.57 6.48 7.44
CA TYR A 246 5.52 6.15 8.86
C TYR A 246 6.92 6.21 9.50
N PHE A 247 7.89 5.50 8.92
CA PHE A 247 9.21 5.38 9.55
C PHE A 247 10.09 6.63 9.40
N LEU A 248 9.84 7.51 8.42
CA LEU A 248 10.45 8.85 8.42
C LEU A 248 9.87 9.75 9.50
N HIS A 249 8.59 9.63 9.87
CA HIS A 249 8.03 10.39 11.00
C HIS A 249 8.55 9.86 12.35
N GLU A 250 8.80 8.56 12.46
CA GLU A 250 9.45 7.97 13.64
C GLU A 250 10.96 8.31 13.71
N ASN A 251 11.63 8.50 12.56
CA ASN A 251 13.07 8.76 12.46
C ASN A 251 13.36 10.00 11.59
N PRO A 252 12.88 11.21 11.97
CA PRO A 252 12.87 12.39 11.10
C PRO A 252 14.25 12.97 10.80
N GLU A 253 15.31 12.51 11.46
CA GLU A 253 16.71 12.81 11.16
C GLU A 253 17.27 12.06 9.94
N LEU A 254 16.58 11.00 9.48
CA LEU A 254 16.99 10.24 8.30
C LEU A 254 16.64 10.94 6.99
N LYS A 255 15.71 11.90 7.00
CA LYS A 255 15.33 12.68 5.81
C LYS A 255 16.47 13.61 5.37
N ARG A 256 16.94 13.43 4.14
CA ARG A 256 18.03 14.21 3.50
C ARG A 256 17.67 14.81 2.14
N PHE A 257 16.41 14.65 1.75
CA PHE A 257 15.83 14.98 0.45
C PHE A 257 14.54 15.77 0.64
N SER A 258 14.02 16.37 -0.42
CA SER A 258 12.61 16.78 -0.48
C SER A 258 11.72 15.54 -0.56
N PHE A 259 10.62 15.49 0.19
CA PHE A 259 9.68 14.36 0.20
C PHE A 259 8.27 14.84 -0.15
N ALA A 260 7.74 14.29 -1.24
CA ALA A 260 6.35 14.44 -1.62
C ALA A 260 5.60 13.15 -1.32
N TRP A 261 4.56 13.26 -0.50
CA TRP A 261 3.60 12.19 -0.22
C TRP A 261 2.39 12.33 -1.13
N MET A 262 1.99 11.24 -1.77
CA MET A 262 0.79 11.14 -2.58
C MET A 262 -0.12 10.02 -2.07
N THR A 263 -1.42 10.23 -2.13
CA THR A 263 -2.44 9.23 -1.76
C THR A 263 -3.76 9.58 -2.42
N ASP A 264 -4.62 8.59 -2.64
CA ASP A 264 -5.98 8.81 -3.15
C ASP A 264 -7.09 8.56 -2.11
N PHE A 265 -6.72 8.12 -0.91
CA PHE A 265 -7.59 8.15 0.27
C PHE A 265 -6.85 8.67 1.51
N VAL A 266 -7.61 9.10 2.53
CA VAL A 266 -7.06 9.54 3.82
C VAL A 266 -7.89 8.95 4.95
N GLY A 267 -7.21 8.38 5.94
CA GLY A 267 -7.82 7.88 7.16
C GLY A 267 -8.29 6.44 7.10
N TRP A 268 -7.95 5.71 8.16
CA TRP A 268 -8.40 4.34 8.40
C TRP A 268 -9.82 4.36 8.97
N LEU A 269 -10.71 3.56 8.40
CA LEU A 269 -12.10 3.45 8.88
C LEU A 269 -12.41 2.00 9.26
N PRO A 270 -13.10 1.77 10.39
CA PRO A 270 -13.53 0.43 10.77
C PRO A 270 -14.67 -0.03 9.86
N MET A 271 -14.75 -1.34 9.61
CA MET A 271 -15.92 -1.92 8.96
C MET A 271 -17.12 -1.89 9.92
N PRO A 272 -18.36 -1.72 9.42
CA PRO A 272 -19.56 -1.63 10.27
C PRO A 272 -19.74 -2.80 11.25
N ASP A 273 -19.27 -3.99 10.87
CA ASP A 273 -19.33 -5.24 11.65
C ASP A 273 -18.01 -5.59 12.36
N GLY A 274 -16.94 -4.79 12.21
CA GLY A 274 -15.66 -4.96 12.92
C GLY A 274 -15.74 -4.70 14.44
N GLY A 275 -16.85 -4.11 14.90
CA GLY A 275 -17.16 -3.94 16.32
C GLY A 275 -16.29 -2.90 17.04
N SER A 276 -16.45 -2.82 18.37
CA SER A 276 -15.81 -1.78 19.19
C SER A 276 -14.29 -1.90 19.24
N ARG A 277 -13.74 -3.13 19.11
CA ARG A 277 -12.29 -3.35 19.08
C ARG A 277 -11.67 -2.75 17.83
N GLU A 278 -12.20 -3.05 16.64
CA GLU A 278 -11.66 -2.48 15.40
C GLU A 278 -11.81 -0.95 15.36
N ALA A 279 -12.94 -0.43 15.82
CA ALA A 279 -13.15 1.03 15.95
C ALA A 279 -12.12 1.69 16.88
N ALA A 280 -11.75 1.05 17.98
CA ALA A 280 -10.72 1.56 18.88
C ALA A 280 -9.32 1.50 18.24
N LEU A 281 -8.99 0.40 17.56
CA LEU A 281 -7.69 0.22 16.91
C LEU A 281 -7.50 1.19 15.73
N THR A 282 -8.53 1.40 14.91
CA THR A 282 -8.50 2.37 13.80
C THR A 282 -8.34 3.80 14.31
N ALA A 283 -9.09 4.18 15.35
CA ALA A 283 -8.97 5.49 15.98
C ALA A 283 -7.58 5.72 16.59
N ASP A 284 -6.99 4.70 17.26
CA ASP A 284 -5.64 4.76 17.82
C ASP A 284 -4.58 4.96 16.73
N TYR A 285 -4.67 4.21 15.63
CA TYR A 285 -3.75 4.32 14.50
C TYR A 285 -3.85 5.69 13.80
N ASN A 286 -5.07 6.19 13.59
CA ASN A 286 -5.26 7.55 13.06
C ASN A 286 -4.68 8.60 14.01
N ALA A 287 -4.90 8.47 15.33
CA ALA A 287 -4.37 9.41 16.32
C ALA A 287 -2.83 9.47 16.31
N GLU A 288 -2.17 8.31 16.16
CA GLU A 288 -0.71 8.22 16.01
C GLU A 288 -0.24 9.03 14.79
N MET A 289 -0.81 8.76 13.61
CA MET A 289 -0.45 9.45 12.37
C MET A 289 -0.69 10.96 12.45
N LEU A 290 -1.82 11.40 13.00
CA LEU A 290 -2.12 12.82 13.19
C LEU A 290 -1.11 13.48 14.14
N THR A 291 -0.72 12.78 15.20
CA THR A 291 0.28 13.27 16.17
C THR A 291 1.67 13.38 15.54
N GLN A 292 2.08 12.37 14.77
CA GLN A 292 3.31 12.38 13.98
C GLN A 292 3.36 13.57 13.03
N ARG A 293 2.28 13.79 12.25
CA ARG A 293 2.18 14.92 11.31
C ARG A 293 2.23 16.27 12.00
N ALA A 294 1.53 16.43 13.13
CA ALA A 294 1.53 17.68 13.89
C ALA A 294 2.92 17.97 14.48
N ARG A 295 3.62 16.95 14.98
CA ARG A 295 4.94 17.10 15.62
C ARG A 295 6.06 17.30 14.60
N PHE A 296 6.01 16.60 13.48
CA PHE A 296 7.08 16.54 12.49
C PHE A 296 6.59 16.94 11.09
N ALA A 297 5.85 18.06 11.00
CA ALA A 297 5.29 18.57 9.75
C ALA A 297 6.32 18.61 8.59
N ARG A 298 7.57 18.97 8.90
CA ARG A 298 8.73 19.05 7.98
C ARG A 298 9.12 17.76 7.27
N VAL A 299 8.59 16.61 7.70
CA VAL A 299 8.91 15.32 7.07
C VAL A 299 8.31 15.24 5.66
N ARG A 300 7.09 15.76 5.46
CA ARG A 300 6.51 15.93 4.12
C ARG A 300 6.70 17.38 3.70
N ASP A 301 7.47 17.63 2.65
CA ASP A 301 7.56 18.97 2.04
C ASP A 301 6.35 19.25 1.15
N ARG A 302 5.67 18.20 0.69
CA ARG A 302 4.38 18.27 0.01
C ARG A 302 3.51 17.07 0.35
N SER A 303 2.23 17.29 0.57
CA SER A 303 1.21 16.23 0.61
C SER A 303 0.23 16.51 -0.52
N VAL A 304 0.04 15.57 -1.43
CA VAL A 304 -0.86 15.69 -2.59
C VAL A 304 -1.94 14.63 -2.49
N PHE A 305 -3.20 15.07 -2.52
CA PHE A 305 -4.33 14.18 -2.64
C PHE A 305 -4.72 14.03 -4.12
N VAL A 306 -4.79 12.79 -4.60
CA VAL A 306 -5.23 12.48 -5.96
C VAL A 306 -6.76 12.47 -6.00
N GLY A 307 -7.30 13.66 -6.19
CA GLY A 307 -8.73 13.94 -6.22
C GLY A 307 -8.99 15.40 -5.87
N SER A 308 -10.23 15.69 -5.53
CA SER A 308 -10.74 16.99 -5.10
C SER A 308 -11.28 16.89 -3.66
N PRO A 309 -11.44 18.00 -2.91
CA PRO A 309 -11.90 17.93 -1.51
C PRO A 309 -13.22 17.17 -1.32
N ASP A 310 -14.11 17.27 -2.30
CA ASP A 310 -15.40 16.58 -2.31
C ASP A 310 -15.31 15.06 -2.43
N ASP A 311 -14.15 14.52 -2.83
CA ASP A 311 -13.89 13.08 -2.88
C ASP A 311 -13.52 12.49 -1.52
N VAL A 312 -13.25 13.33 -0.52
CA VAL A 312 -12.85 12.89 0.81
C VAL A 312 -14.08 12.65 1.67
N VAL A 313 -14.15 11.51 2.35
CA VAL A 313 -15.23 11.19 3.27
C VAL A 313 -15.34 12.24 4.39
N ASP A 314 -16.57 12.69 4.69
CA ASP A 314 -16.83 13.67 5.76
C ASP A 314 -17.27 12.98 7.06
N VAL A 315 -16.35 12.19 7.61
CA VAL A 315 -16.51 11.49 8.90
C VAL A 315 -15.28 11.76 9.77
N PRO A 316 -15.36 11.67 11.10
CA PRO A 316 -14.19 11.82 11.96
C PRO A 316 -13.20 10.65 11.81
N PHE A 317 -11.90 10.91 12.01
CA PHE A 317 -10.87 9.86 12.11
C PHE A 317 -11.10 8.90 13.30
N GLY A 318 -11.91 9.31 14.28
CA GLY A 318 -12.20 8.55 15.49
C GLY A 318 -12.82 9.44 16.56
N PRO A 319 -13.25 8.88 17.70
CA PRO A 319 -13.83 9.65 18.79
C PRO A 319 -12.90 10.77 19.28
N GLY A 320 -13.34 12.02 19.18
CA GLY A 320 -12.57 13.20 19.61
C GLY A 320 -11.49 13.67 18.62
N LEU A 321 -11.38 13.03 17.45
CA LEU A 321 -10.47 13.43 16.37
C LEU A 321 -11.20 14.31 15.32
N PRO A 322 -10.48 15.12 14.52
CA PRO A 322 -11.10 15.97 13.50
C PRO A 322 -11.81 15.17 12.39
N SER A 323 -12.61 15.86 11.56
CA SER A 323 -13.13 15.25 10.33
C SER A 323 -12.00 14.97 9.35
N ILE A 324 -12.09 13.83 8.65
CA ILE A 324 -11.11 13.42 7.65
C ILE A 324 -11.02 14.47 6.55
N ARG A 325 -12.16 14.90 6.01
CA ARG A 325 -12.23 15.96 5.00
C ARG A 325 -11.59 17.27 5.46
N GLY A 326 -12.04 17.82 6.58
CA GLY A 326 -11.56 19.13 7.05
C GLY A 326 -10.07 19.11 7.34
N TRP A 327 -9.56 18.05 7.97
CA TRP A 327 -8.13 17.90 8.19
C TRP A 327 -7.35 17.71 6.87
N THR A 328 -7.91 16.98 5.89
CA THR A 328 -7.26 16.81 4.59
C THR A 328 -7.15 18.14 3.84
N GLU A 329 -8.20 18.96 3.83
CA GLU A 329 -8.20 20.30 3.24
C GLU A 329 -7.13 21.22 3.83
N GLU A 330 -6.85 21.09 5.13
CA GLU A 330 -5.83 21.87 5.83
C GLU A 330 -4.40 21.36 5.59
N ASN A 331 -4.22 20.10 5.19
CA ASN A 331 -2.92 19.42 5.18
C ASN A 331 -2.45 18.92 3.81
N TYR A 332 -3.31 18.99 2.78
CA TYR A 332 -3.02 18.50 1.43
C TYR A 332 -3.34 19.54 0.36
N ASP A 333 -2.52 19.56 -0.67
CA ASP A 333 -2.88 20.11 -1.97
C ASP A 333 -3.66 19.07 -2.78
N PHE A 334 -4.54 19.53 -3.68
CA PHE A 334 -5.41 18.66 -4.48
C PHE A 334 -5.00 18.70 -5.94
N ALA A 335 -4.67 17.53 -6.50
CA ALA A 335 -4.30 17.43 -7.91
C ALA A 335 -5.52 17.34 -8.84
N GLY A 336 -6.73 17.08 -8.33
CA GLY A 336 -7.78 16.47 -9.15
C GLY A 336 -7.47 15.00 -9.44
N TYR A 337 -8.38 14.30 -10.10
CA TYR A 337 -8.11 12.91 -10.46
C TYR A 337 -7.05 12.80 -11.58
N VAL A 338 -6.23 11.75 -11.55
CA VAL A 338 -5.21 11.48 -12.56
C VAL A 338 -5.59 10.19 -13.29
N THR A 339 -6.12 10.32 -14.50
CA THR A 339 -6.54 9.17 -15.33
C THR A 339 -5.35 8.43 -15.94
N GLY A 340 -4.28 9.15 -16.27
CA GLY A 340 -3.10 8.58 -16.94
C GLY A 340 -3.24 8.39 -18.46
N PHE A 341 -4.35 8.83 -19.06
CA PHE A 341 -4.60 8.81 -20.50
C PHE A 341 -5.63 9.88 -20.90
N ASP A 342 -5.73 10.17 -22.21
CA ASP A 342 -6.78 11.01 -22.80
C ASP A 342 -8.04 10.16 -23.12
N PRO A 343 -9.17 10.36 -22.42
CA PRO A 343 -10.40 9.60 -22.64
C PRO A 343 -10.98 9.75 -24.05
N ALA A 344 -10.81 10.92 -24.69
CA ALA A 344 -11.32 11.17 -26.03
C ALA A 344 -10.50 10.38 -27.06
N ALA A 345 -9.17 10.39 -26.93
CA ALA A 345 -8.28 9.59 -27.77
C ALA A 345 -8.53 8.09 -27.60
N ALA A 346 -8.69 7.60 -26.36
CA ALA A 346 -9.01 6.21 -26.08
C ALA A 346 -10.37 5.80 -26.70
N SER A 347 -11.39 6.65 -26.57
CA SER A 347 -12.71 6.41 -27.17
C SER A 347 -12.67 6.42 -28.70
N ALA A 348 -11.85 7.26 -29.32
CA ALA A 348 -11.66 7.26 -30.77
C ALA A 348 -10.99 5.97 -31.28
N GLY A 349 -10.13 5.35 -30.47
CA GLY A 349 -9.46 4.07 -30.75
C GLY A 349 -10.33 2.82 -30.53
N ALA A 350 -11.49 2.96 -29.87
CA ALA A 350 -12.34 1.84 -29.43
C ALA A 350 -12.70 0.86 -30.56
N ALA A 351 -13.04 1.35 -31.75
CA ALA A 351 -13.41 0.50 -32.88
C ALA A 351 -12.25 -0.42 -33.33
N GLY A 352 -11.00 0.06 -33.26
CA GLY A 352 -9.82 -0.73 -33.56
C GLY A 352 -9.59 -1.84 -32.53
N VAL A 353 -9.80 -1.54 -31.25
CA VAL A 353 -9.71 -2.54 -30.17
C VAL A 353 -10.78 -3.62 -30.34
N ARG A 354 -12.03 -3.23 -30.64
CA ARG A 354 -13.13 -4.18 -30.92
C ARG A 354 -12.81 -5.11 -32.09
N ALA A 355 -12.27 -4.55 -33.18
CA ALA A 355 -11.85 -5.34 -34.34
C ALA A 355 -10.73 -6.34 -33.99
N SER A 356 -9.78 -5.96 -33.14
CA SER A 356 -8.69 -6.87 -32.70
C SER A 356 -9.17 -8.05 -31.85
N LEU A 357 -10.38 -7.93 -31.28
CA LEU A 357 -11.04 -8.96 -30.46
C LEU A 357 -12.11 -9.74 -31.23
N ASP A 358 -12.23 -9.51 -32.54
CA ASP A 358 -13.26 -10.06 -33.41
C ASP A 358 -14.69 -9.78 -32.92
N VAL A 359 -14.93 -8.62 -32.29
CA VAL A 359 -16.25 -8.18 -31.80
C VAL A 359 -17.01 -7.54 -32.95
N ALA A 360 -18.19 -8.06 -33.28
CA ALA A 360 -19.03 -7.52 -34.36
C ALA A 360 -19.68 -6.17 -33.99
N GLU A 361 -20.19 -5.45 -34.99
CA GLU A 361 -20.86 -4.15 -34.78
C GLU A 361 -22.18 -4.28 -34.00
N ASP A 362 -22.86 -5.42 -34.13
CA ASP A 362 -24.13 -5.72 -33.45
C ASP A 362 -23.95 -6.45 -32.10
N GLU A 363 -22.71 -6.79 -31.72
CA GLU A 363 -22.39 -7.35 -30.41
C GLU A 363 -22.18 -6.25 -29.36
N ARG A 364 -22.57 -6.50 -28.11
CA ARG A 364 -22.25 -5.64 -26.96
C ARG A 364 -21.14 -6.27 -26.13
N LEU A 365 -20.06 -5.53 -25.91
CA LEU A 365 -18.86 -6.00 -25.22
C LEU A 365 -18.93 -5.72 -23.72
N CYS A 366 -18.94 -6.77 -22.91
CA CYS A 366 -18.77 -6.73 -21.46
C CYS A 366 -17.31 -7.01 -21.09
N VAL A 367 -16.64 -6.04 -20.46
CA VAL A 367 -15.26 -6.21 -19.96
C VAL A 367 -15.28 -6.49 -18.47
N VAL A 368 -14.59 -7.54 -18.05
CA VAL A 368 -14.52 -7.96 -16.65
C VAL A 368 -13.08 -7.88 -16.18
N THR A 369 -12.82 -7.23 -15.05
CA THR A 369 -11.46 -7.10 -14.50
C THR A 369 -11.45 -7.00 -12.98
N VAL A 370 -10.42 -7.55 -12.36
CA VAL A 370 -10.20 -7.48 -10.90
C VAL A 370 -8.95 -6.71 -10.52
N GLY A 371 -8.33 -6.05 -11.50
CA GLY A 371 -7.09 -5.29 -11.30
C GLY A 371 -5.86 -6.19 -11.19
N GLY A 372 -4.87 -5.73 -10.42
CA GLY A 372 -3.54 -6.34 -10.36
C GLY A 372 -3.36 -7.45 -9.33
N SER A 373 -4.35 -7.66 -8.46
CA SER A 373 -4.28 -8.58 -7.33
C SER A 373 -4.94 -9.93 -7.67
N GLY A 374 -4.40 -11.01 -7.11
CA GLY A 374 -4.99 -12.35 -7.17
C GLY A 374 -6.28 -12.50 -6.36
N VAL A 375 -6.58 -11.58 -5.44
CA VAL A 375 -7.75 -11.67 -4.54
C VAL A 375 -9.08 -11.71 -5.30
N GLY A 376 -9.14 -11.16 -6.52
CA GLY A 376 -10.35 -11.11 -7.30
C GLY A 376 -10.72 -12.38 -8.06
N GLU A 377 -9.89 -13.43 -8.04
CA GLU A 377 -10.19 -14.70 -8.75
C GLU A 377 -11.61 -15.23 -8.50
N PRO A 378 -12.15 -15.24 -7.27
CA PRO A 378 -13.52 -15.69 -7.02
C PRO A 378 -14.55 -14.89 -7.81
N LEU A 379 -14.40 -13.55 -7.91
CA LEU A 379 -15.31 -12.72 -8.71
C LEU A 379 -15.27 -13.11 -10.19
N LEU A 380 -14.08 -13.33 -10.76
CA LEU A 380 -13.96 -13.77 -12.15
C LEU A 380 -14.70 -15.09 -12.38
N ARG A 381 -14.56 -16.05 -11.46
CA ARG A 381 -15.27 -17.34 -11.54
C ARG A 381 -16.79 -17.17 -11.44
N ARG A 382 -17.28 -16.29 -10.57
CA ARG A 382 -18.73 -15.98 -10.47
C ARG A 382 -19.26 -15.37 -11.77
N VAL A 383 -18.57 -14.36 -12.31
CA VAL A 383 -18.97 -13.74 -13.59
C VAL A 383 -18.99 -14.75 -14.72
N LEU A 384 -17.94 -15.57 -14.85
CA LEU A 384 -17.87 -16.63 -15.86
C LEU A 384 -19.02 -17.64 -15.72
N SER A 385 -19.42 -18.00 -14.49
CA SER A 385 -20.56 -18.89 -14.26
C SER A 385 -21.92 -18.27 -14.65
N ALA A 386 -22.04 -16.94 -14.63
CA ALA A 386 -23.25 -16.21 -15.01
C ALA A 386 -23.35 -15.89 -16.51
N VAL A 387 -22.28 -16.11 -17.30
CA VAL A 387 -22.27 -15.82 -18.75
C VAL A 387 -23.45 -16.45 -19.50
N PRO A 388 -23.81 -17.74 -19.30
CA PRO A 388 -24.96 -18.32 -19.99
C PRO A 388 -26.29 -17.63 -19.67
N ALA A 389 -26.51 -17.26 -18.39
CA ALA A 389 -27.72 -16.55 -17.96
C ALA A 389 -27.76 -15.12 -18.53
N ALA A 390 -26.63 -14.40 -18.48
CA ALA A 390 -26.53 -13.05 -19.03
C ALA A 390 -26.79 -13.03 -20.54
N ARG A 391 -26.27 -14.01 -21.28
CA ARG A 391 -26.52 -14.15 -22.73
C ARG A 391 -27.94 -14.63 -23.06
N SER A 392 -28.63 -15.29 -22.13
CA SER A 392 -30.06 -15.58 -22.30
C SER A 392 -30.90 -14.30 -22.26
N LEU A 393 -30.53 -13.35 -21.39
CA LEU A 393 -31.19 -12.05 -21.25
C LEU A 393 -30.82 -11.06 -22.36
N ALA A 394 -29.55 -11.08 -22.79
CA ALA A 394 -29.01 -10.24 -23.86
C ALA A 394 -28.12 -11.08 -24.79
N PRO A 395 -28.69 -11.70 -25.86
CA PRO A 395 -27.99 -12.65 -26.73
C PRO A 395 -26.77 -12.11 -27.48
N ASP A 396 -26.72 -10.79 -27.65
CA ASP A 396 -25.65 -10.04 -28.29
C ASP A 396 -24.49 -9.71 -27.33
N LEU A 397 -24.57 -10.06 -26.04
CA LEU A 397 -23.46 -9.88 -25.11
C LEU A 397 -22.30 -10.84 -25.40
N ARG A 398 -21.11 -10.26 -25.42
CA ARG A 398 -19.82 -10.94 -25.47
C ARG A 398 -18.94 -10.50 -24.31
N PHE A 399 -18.32 -11.46 -23.63
CA PHE A 399 -17.50 -11.21 -22.44
C PHE A 399 -16.01 -11.29 -22.77
N VAL A 400 -15.24 -10.32 -22.28
CA VAL A 400 -13.78 -10.38 -22.22
C VAL A 400 -13.37 -10.23 -20.75
N VAL A 401 -12.78 -11.28 -20.21
CA VAL A 401 -12.40 -11.39 -18.79
C VAL A 401 -10.90 -11.29 -18.67
N VAL A 402 -10.42 -10.27 -17.95
CA VAL A 402 -8.99 -9.98 -17.75
C VAL A 402 -8.59 -10.45 -16.36
N ALA A 403 -7.73 -11.47 -16.32
CA ALA A 403 -7.27 -12.11 -15.09
C ALA A 403 -6.18 -11.32 -14.35
N GLY A 404 -5.57 -10.32 -15.00
CA GLY A 404 -4.43 -9.59 -14.45
C GLY A 404 -3.15 -10.44 -14.45
N PRO A 405 -2.05 -9.96 -13.84
CA PRO A 405 -0.76 -10.64 -13.91
C PRO A 405 -0.58 -11.77 -12.88
N ARG A 406 -1.49 -11.93 -11.92
CA ARG A 406 -1.33 -12.86 -10.80
C ARG A 406 -2.26 -14.07 -10.81
N ILE A 407 -3.22 -14.11 -11.74
CA ILE A 407 -4.14 -15.23 -11.93
C ILE A 407 -3.79 -15.89 -13.25
N ASP A 408 -3.55 -17.21 -13.23
CA ASP A 408 -3.33 -17.97 -14.45
C ASP A 408 -4.65 -18.06 -15.24
N PRO A 409 -4.76 -17.46 -16.44
CA PRO A 409 -5.99 -17.48 -17.21
C PRO A 409 -6.42 -18.89 -17.62
N SER A 410 -5.49 -19.86 -17.71
CA SER A 410 -5.81 -21.25 -18.05
C SER A 410 -6.50 -22.01 -16.90
N SER A 411 -6.47 -21.46 -15.69
CA SER A 411 -7.15 -22.01 -14.51
C SER A 411 -8.63 -21.61 -14.41
N LEU A 412 -9.08 -20.67 -15.25
CA LEU A 412 -10.44 -20.14 -15.28
C LEU A 412 -11.28 -20.86 -16.34
N PRO A 413 -12.59 -21.07 -16.10
CA PRO A 413 -13.48 -21.60 -17.12
C PRO A 413 -13.64 -20.60 -18.28
N ALA A 414 -13.81 -21.12 -19.50
CA ALA A 414 -14.08 -20.33 -20.69
C ALA A 414 -15.38 -20.81 -21.36
N PRO A 415 -16.57 -20.42 -20.83
CA PRO A 415 -17.86 -20.78 -21.41
C PRO A 415 -18.07 -20.07 -22.76
N ASP A 416 -18.99 -20.60 -23.57
CA ASP A 416 -19.33 -20.02 -24.87
C ASP A 416 -19.77 -18.55 -24.73
N GLY A 417 -19.09 -17.66 -25.47
CA GLY A 417 -19.31 -16.22 -25.42
C GLY A 417 -18.43 -15.46 -24.44
N ALA A 418 -17.49 -16.12 -23.77
CA ALA A 418 -16.46 -15.50 -22.96
C ALA A 418 -15.05 -15.79 -23.48
N THR A 419 -14.20 -14.78 -23.51
CA THR A 419 -12.76 -14.90 -23.75
C THR A 419 -12.01 -14.52 -22.48
N VAL A 420 -11.09 -15.37 -22.02
CA VAL A 420 -10.26 -15.10 -20.84
C VAL A 420 -8.86 -14.69 -21.30
N LEU A 421 -8.42 -13.52 -20.85
CA LEU A 421 -7.09 -12.96 -21.09
C LEU A 421 -6.30 -12.94 -19.78
N GLY A 422 -4.96 -13.00 -19.88
CA GLY A 422 -4.07 -12.78 -18.74
C GLY A 422 -3.93 -11.29 -18.43
N TYR A 423 -2.70 -10.84 -18.23
CA TYR A 423 -2.40 -9.41 -18.12
C TYR A 423 -2.59 -8.68 -19.46
N VAL A 424 -3.34 -7.58 -19.44
CA VAL A 424 -3.56 -6.69 -20.58
C VAL A 424 -2.91 -5.32 -20.24
N PRO A 425 -1.88 -4.89 -20.98
CA PRO A 425 -1.32 -3.55 -20.82
C PRO A 425 -2.32 -2.50 -21.28
N ASP A 426 -2.25 -1.29 -20.72
CA ASP A 426 -3.13 -0.17 -21.08
C ASP A 426 -4.61 -0.55 -21.07
N LEU A 427 -5.06 -1.21 -19.98
CA LEU A 427 -6.42 -1.76 -19.84
C LEU A 427 -7.52 -0.73 -20.15
N TYR A 428 -7.26 0.56 -19.94
CA TYR A 428 -8.16 1.65 -20.30
C TYR A 428 -8.58 1.64 -21.78
N GLN A 429 -7.76 1.11 -22.71
CA GLN A 429 -8.13 0.98 -24.12
C GLN A 429 -9.23 -0.07 -24.32
N LEU A 430 -9.14 -1.18 -23.58
CA LEU A 430 -10.18 -2.21 -23.55
C LEU A 430 -11.44 -1.68 -22.86
N SER A 431 -11.29 -0.94 -21.76
CA SER A 431 -12.40 -0.25 -21.09
C SER A 431 -13.08 0.75 -22.02
N ALA A 432 -12.33 1.51 -22.84
CA ALA A 432 -12.91 2.44 -23.81
C ALA A 432 -13.71 1.74 -24.92
N ALA A 433 -13.38 0.48 -25.20
CA ALA A 433 -14.05 -0.35 -26.21
C ALA A 433 -15.31 -1.05 -25.72
N CYS A 434 -15.52 -1.15 -24.41
CA CYS A 434 -16.65 -1.87 -23.83
C CYS A 434 -17.95 -1.09 -23.91
N ASP A 435 -19.06 -1.82 -23.85
CA ASP A 435 -20.41 -1.29 -23.69
C ASP A 435 -20.84 -1.34 -22.22
N VAL A 436 -20.29 -2.27 -21.44
CA VAL A 436 -20.46 -2.36 -19.98
C VAL A 436 -19.22 -3.00 -19.36
N ALA A 437 -18.95 -2.71 -18.08
CA ALA A 437 -17.90 -3.40 -17.33
C ALA A 437 -18.40 -4.03 -16.02
N VAL A 438 -17.73 -5.10 -15.59
CA VAL A 438 -17.87 -5.67 -14.24
C VAL A 438 -16.51 -5.67 -13.56
N VAL A 439 -16.40 -4.97 -12.43
CA VAL A 439 -15.11 -4.72 -11.79
C VAL A 439 -15.13 -5.03 -10.29
N GLN A 440 -13.97 -5.32 -9.70
CA GLN A 440 -13.87 -5.50 -8.25
C GLN A 440 -14.13 -4.22 -7.44
N GLY A 441 -14.06 -3.02 -8.03
CA GLY A 441 -14.31 -1.80 -7.26
C GLY A 441 -13.06 -1.14 -6.66
N GLY A 442 -11.86 -1.47 -7.17
CA GLY A 442 -10.67 -0.67 -6.92
C GLY A 442 -10.81 0.73 -7.53
N LEU A 443 -10.31 1.75 -6.82
CA LEU A 443 -10.55 3.15 -7.16
C LEU A 443 -10.17 3.48 -8.60
N THR A 444 -8.98 3.06 -9.04
CA THR A 444 -8.45 3.46 -10.34
C THR A 444 -9.37 3.02 -11.48
N THR A 445 -9.62 1.72 -11.61
CA THR A 445 -10.47 1.20 -12.69
C THR A 445 -11.88 1.82 -12.69
N CYS A 446 -12.46 2.05 -11.52
CA CYS A 446 -13.76 2.70 -11.41
C CYS A 446 -13.74 4.15 -11.93
N MET A 447 -12.69 4.91 -11.61
CA MET A 447 -12.55 6.28 -12.10
C MET A 447 -12.16 6.35 -13.58
N GLU A 448 -11.39 5.39 -14.10
CA GLU A 448 -11.12 5.26 -15.54
C GLU A 448 -12.43 5.03 -16.33
N LEU A 449 -13.30 4.12 -15.86
CA LEU A 449 -14.62 3.88 -16.46
C LEU A 449 -15.52 5.10 -16.35
N THR A 450 -15.45 5.82 -15.23
CA THR A 450 -16.19 7.07 -15.02
C THR A 450 -15.75 8.14 -16.03
N ALA A 451 -14.44 8.33 -16.22
CA ALA A 451 -13.87 9.28 -17.17
C ALA A 451 -14.20 8.90 -18.63
N LEU A 452 -14.20 7.60 -18.95
CA LEU A 452 -14.60 7.05 -20.24
C LEU A 452 -16.12 7.01 -20.46
N ARG A 453 -16.92 7.39 -19.46
CA ARG A 453 -18.38 7.35 -19.49
C ARG A 453 -18.92 5.97 -19.87
N LYS A 454 -18.36 4.92 -19.28
CA LYS A 454 -18.80 3.53 -19.47
C LYS A 454 -19.69 3.10 -18.33
N PRO A 455 -20.87 2.50 -18.57
CA PRO A 455 -21.67 1.94 -17.48
C PRO A 455 -20.95 0.72 -16.90
N PHE A 456 -21.03 0.53 -15.58
CA PHE A 456 -20.32 -0.56 -14.93
C PHE A 456 -20.96 -1.00 -13.62
N VAL A 457 -20.85 -2.29 -13.34
CA VAL A 457 -21.15 -2.89 -12.04
C VAL A 457 -19.84 -3.05 -11.29
N TYR A 458 -19.79 -2.64 -10.03
CA TYR A 458 -18.62 -2.88 -9.18
C TYR A 458 -18.98 -3.68 -7.93
N VAL A 459 -18.11 -4.63 -7.61
CA VAL A 459 -18.30 -5.63 -6.56
C VAL A 459 -17.11 -5.55 -5.60
N PRO A 460 -17.15 -4.66 -4.59
CA PRO A 460 -16.05 -4.44 -3.65
C PRO A 460 -15.78 -5.68 -2.81
N LEU A 461 -14.51 -5.89 -2.45
CA LEU A 461 -14.12 -6.93 -1.51
C LEU A 461 -14.86 -6.75 -0.19
N GLN A 462 -15.28 -7.87 0.40
CA GLN A 462 -15.86 -7.87 1.75
C GLN A 462 -14.80 -7.35 2.74
N HIS A 463 -15.22 -6.60 3.76
CA HIS A 463 -14.37 -5.98 4.79
C HIS A 463 -13.22 -5.05 4.33
N HIS A 464 -13.25 -4.57 3.09
CA HIS A 464 -12.26 -3.62 2.57
C HIS A 464 -12.75 -2.18 2.70
N PHE A 465 -12.33 -1.47 3.76
CA PHE A 465 -12.85 -0.13 4.10
C PHE A 465 -12.66 0.89 2.96
N GLU A 466 -11.54 0.85 2.24
CA GLU A 466 -11.29 1.77 1.12
C GLU A 466 -12.31 1.59 -0.02
N GLN A 467 -12.46 0.37 -0.56
CA GLN A 467 -13.41 0.07 -1.64
C GLN A 467 -14.88 0.28 -1.21
N ASN A 468 -15.24 -0.09 0.03
CA ASN A 468 -16.61 -0.02 0.50
C ASN A 468 -17.04 1.37 0.96
N ILE A 469 -16.11 2.22 1.39
CA ILE A 469 -16.42 3.53 1.97
C ILE A 469 -15.80 4.64 1.12
N HIS A 470 -14.47 4.72 1.01
CA HIS A 470 -13.80 5.81 0.28
C HIS A 470 -14.16 5.83 -1.20
N VAL A 471 -13.98 4.70 -1.90
CA VAL A 471 -14.32 4.58 -3.33
C VAL A 471 -15.81 4.75 -3.55
N ARG A 472 -16.64 4.12 -2.72
CA ARG A 472 -18.09 4.26 -2.80
C ARG A 472 -18.55 5.71 -2.66
N THR A 473 -18.08 6.44 -1.65
CA THR A 473 -18.42 7.86 -1.47
C THR A 473 -17.99 8.69 -2.68
N ARG A 474 -16.80 8.40 -3.23
CA ARG A 474 -16.34 9.07 -4.46
C ARG A 474 -17.27 8.78 -5.63
N LEU A 475 -17.61 7.51 -5.88
CA LEU A 475 -18.49 7.11 -6.97
C LEU A 475 -19.91 7.69 -6.83
N GLU A 476 -20.44 7.77 -5.61
CA GLU A 476 -21.72 8.43 -5.32
C GLU A 476 -21.68 9.93 -5.70
N ARG A 477 -20.55 10.63 -5.46
CA ARG A 477 -20.35 12.02 -5.91
C ARG A 477 -20.38 12.14 -7.43
N TYR A 478 -19.78 11.21 -8.15
CA TYR A 478 -19.77 11.22 -9.62
C TYR A 478 -21.08 10.69 -10.23
N GLY A 479 -21.96 10.09 -9.42
CA GLY A 479 -23.15 9.39 -9.89
C GLY A 479 -22.81 8.17 -10.74
N ALA A 480 -21.66 7.54 -10.46
CA ALA A 480 -21.04 6.54 -11.32
C ALA A 480 -21.04 5.14 -10.72
N GLY A 481 -21.20 4.14 -11.58
CA GLY A 481 -21.17 2.73 -11.22
C GLY A 481 -22.38 2.25 -10.44
N ARG A 482 -22.73 0.99 -10.66
CA ARG A 482 -23.71 0.24 -9.87
C ARG A 482 -23.00 -0.60 -8.82
N HIS A 483 -23.17 -0.23 -7.56
CA HIS A 483 -22.69 -1.04 -6.43
C HIS A 483 -23.46 -2.35 -6.35
N LEU A 484 -22.75 -3.48 -6.27
CA LEU A 484 -23.34 -4.78 -6.01
C LEU A 484 -22.55 -5.51 -4.92
N PRO A 485 -23.14 -5.81 -3.74
CA PRO A 485 -22.50 -6.63 -2.72
C PRO A 485 -22.13 -8.02 -3.26
N TYR A 486 -20.99 -8.58 -2.83
CA TYR A 486 -20.57 -9.93 -3.27
C TYR A 486 -21.60 -11.03 -2.99
N ALA A 487 -22.38 -10.90 -1.91
CA ALA A 487 -23.46 -11.85 -1.58
C ALA A 487 -24.52 -11.95 -2.69
N ASP A 488 -24.79 -10.84 -3.40
CA ASP A 488 -25.76 -10.78 -4.49
C ASP A 488 -25.17 -11.37 -5.79
N VAL A 489 -23.85 -11.44 -5.89
CA VAL A 489 -23.10 -12.03 -7.02
C VAL A 489 -23.04 -13.56 -6.93
N LEU A 490 -23.36 -14.12 -5.75
CA LEU A 490 -23.48 -15.58 -5.57
C LEU A 490 -24.65 -16.18 -6.35
N ASP A 491 -25.67 -15.36 -6.64
CA ASP A 491 -26.77 -15.72 -7.53
C ASP A 491 -26.41 -15.34 -8.98
N ALA A 492 -26.19 -16.36 -9.81
CA ALA A 492 -25.81 -16.16 -11.20
C ALA A 492 -26.89 -15.43 -12.02
N ASP A 493 -28.17 -15.64 -11.70
CA ASP A 493 -29.28 -14.96 -12.37
C ASP A 493 -29.35 -13.49 -11.95
N GLY A 494 -29.18 -13.20 -10.65
CA GLY A 494 -29.09 -11.83 -10.15
C GLY A 494 -27.93 -11.03 -10.74
N LEU A 495 -26.74 -11.64 -10.87
CA LEU A 495 -25.60 -11.01 -11.55
C LEU A 495 -25.88 -10.78 -13.04
N ALA A 496 -26.46 -11.76 -13.73
CA ALA A 496 -26.83 -11.65 -15.13
C ALA A 496 -27.83 -10.51 -15.38
N GLU A 497 -28.85 -10.39 -14.53
CA GLU A 497 -29.82 -9.30 -14.57
C GLU A 497 -29.15 -7.94 -14.34
N ALA A 498 -28.26 -7.84 -13.35
CA ALA A 498 -27.54 -6.60 -13.08
C ALA A 498 -26.71 -6.15 -14.30
N VAL A 499 -25.99 -7.05 -14.95
CA VAL A 499 -25.20 -6.76 -16.16
C VAL A 499 -26.10 -6.38 -17.33
N ALA A 500 -27.20 -7.10 -17.55
CA ALA A 500 -28.14 -6.85 -18.64
C ALA A 500 -28.88 -5.51 -18.50
N ILE A 501 -29.16 -5.08 -17.28
CA ILE A 501 -29.72 -3.74 -17.01
C ILE A 501 -28.65 -2.67 -17.26
N GLU A 502 -27.44 -2.88 -16.73
CA GLU A 502 -26.38 -1.87 -16.76
C GLU A 502 -25.91 -1.58 -18.20
N VAL A 503 -25.82 -2.60 -19.07
CA VAL A 503 -25.45 -2.40 -20.49
C VAL A 503 -26.44 -1.53 -21.27
N GLY A 504 -27.70 -1.44 -20.82
CA GLY A 504 -28.72 -0.59 -21.42
C GLY A 504 -28.79 0.82 -20.82
N THR A 505 -27.96 1.13 -19.84
CA THR A 505 -28.08 2.36 -19.04
C THR A 505 -27.38 3.53 -19.71
N GLU A 506 -28.11 4.63 -19.90
CA GLU A 506 -27.52 5.90 -20.32
C GLU A 506 -26.82 6.57 -19.12
N VAL A 507 -25.52 6.80 -19.23
CA VAL A 507 -24.72 7.35 -18.13
C VAL A 507 -24.80 8.88 -18.06
N THR A 508 -25.09 9.39 -16.86
CA THR A 508 -25.15 10.82 -16.55
C THR A 508 -24.05 11.24 -15.57
N TYR A 509 -22.91 10.55 -15.64
CA TYR A 509 -21.79 10.77 -14.73
C TYR A 509 -21.26 12.21 -14.80
N ARG A 510 -20.87 12.74 -13.65
CA ARG A 510 -20.14 14.01 -13.56
C ARG A 510 -18.80 13.88 -14.29
N GLU A 511 -18.35 14.96 -14.91
CA GLU A 511 -17.04 15.00 -15.57
C GLU A 511 -15.90 14.80 -14.57
N VAL A 512 -14.92 13.99 -14.98
CA VAL A 512 -13.66 13.75 -14.26
C VAL A 512 -12.62 14.73 -14.79
N GLU A 513 -11.76 15.25 -13.92
CA GLU A 513 -10.67 16.14 -14.33
C GLU A 513 -9.68 15.46 -15.28
N THR A 514 -9.14 16.21 -16.24
CA THR A 514 -8.21 15.70 -17.27
C THR A 514 -6.79 16.23 -17.13
N ASP A 515 -6.55 17.21 -16.26
CA ASP A 515 -5.26 17.89 -16.08
C ASP A 515 -4.56 17.54 -14.75
N GLY A 516 -4.95 16.42 -14.14
CA GLY A 516 -4.45 16.01 -12.84
C GLY A 516 -2.96 15.69 -12.82
N ALA A 517 -2.45 15.04 -13.88
CA ALA A 517 -1.03 14.70 -13.99
C ALA A 517 -0.17 15.97 -14.03
N GLU A 518 -0.59 16.98 -14.80
CA GLU A 518 0.10 18.27 -14.91
C GLU A 518 0.04 19.06 -13.60
N ARG A 519 -1.10 19.01 -12.89
CA ARG A 519 -1.24 19.62 -11.56
C ARG A 519 -0.31 18.99 -10.54
N ALA A 520 -0.31 17.67 -10.44
CA ALA A 520 0.61 16.94 -9.56
C ALA A 520 2.07 17.25 -9.93
N ALA A 521 2.42 17.18 -11.22
CA ALA A 521 3.77 17.50 -11.70
C ALA A 521 4.21 18.93 -11.34
N ARG A 522 3.32 19.94 -11.39
CA ARG A 522 3.65 21.30 -10.94
C ARG A 522 4.00 21.36 -9.46
N LEU A 523 3.22 20.69 -8.60
CA LEU A 523 3.48 20.63 -7.16
C LEU A 523 4.82 19.94 -6.86
N LEU A 524 5.16 18.90 -7.62
CA LEU A 524 6.41 18.16 -7.49
C LEU A 524 7.61 18.94 -8.03
N ALA A 525 7.45 19.67 -9.14
CA ALA A 525 8.52 20.44 -9.77
C ALA A 525 9.07 21.57 -8.87
N GLU A 526 8.27 22.06 -7.91
CA GLU A 526 8.69 23.05 -6.91
C GLU A 526 9.73 22.50 -5.91
N LEU A 527 9.86 21.17 -5.80
CA LEU A 527 10.71 20.50 -4.82
C LEU A 527 12.11 20.12 -5.34
N VAL A 528 12.36 20.34 -6.63
CA VAL A 528 13.57 19.89 -7.36
C VAL A 528 14.47 21.06 -7.72
#